data_AF-A0A3N5U833-F1
#
_entry.id   AF-A0A3N5U833-F1
#
_cell.length_a   1.000
_cell.length_b   1.000
_cell.length_c   1.000
_cell.angle_alpha   90.00
_cell.angle_beta   90.00
_cell.angle_gamma   90.00
#
_symmetry.space_group_name_H-M   'P 1'
#
loop_
_entity.id
_entity.type
_entity.pdbx_description
1 polymer ?
#
loop_
_entity_poly.entity_id
_entity_poly.type
_entity_poly.pdbx_seq_one_letter_code
_entity_poly.pdbx_strand_id
1 'polypeptide(L)'
;MIPRLSSIMPVPLDPVGFKITRILSFICAIIFSSIYTIIEHRPPPFKRICILDLIMVKDEYDRIMAIEADTIEITITGLGHEGEGVGRTADIVVFVPGALLSEEVSVRIIERKKSFCRAELVQIISPSPDRITPACRYFGKCGGCDLQHMEYKAQLNFKTQRVKDAVRRIGRVDPDLVR
;
A
#
# COMPACT_ATOMS: atom_id res chain seq x y z
N MET A 1 -7.10 46.91 -11.43
CA MET A 1 -6.05 46.39 -10.54
C MET A 1 -6.27 44.90 -10.37
N ILE A 2 -5.28 44.11 -10.82
CA ILE A 2 -5.07 42.64 -10.66
C ILE A 2 -6.07 41.71 -11.39
N PRO A 3 -5.63 40.90 -12.38
CA PRO A 3 -6.49 40.02 -13.21
C PRO A 3 -6.62 38.57 -12.67
N ARG A 4 -7.56 37.84 -13.30
CA ARG A 4 -7.97 36.43 -13.11
C ARG A 4 -6.84 35.41 -13.27
N LEU A 5 -6.92 34.28 -12.54
CA LEU A 5 -6.33 32.99 -12.95
C LEU A 5 -7.32 31.84 -12.66
N SER A 6 -8.09 31.52 -13.69
CA SER A 6 -8.53 30.15 -14.00
C SER A 6 -7.31 29.30 -14.43
N SER A 7 -7.50 27.97 -14.47
CA SER A 7 -6.59 26.94 -15.01
C SER A 7 -5.31 26.63 -14.20
N ILE A 8 -5.46 25.71 -13.23
CA ILE A 8 -4.38 24.80 -12.84
C ILE A 8 -4.24 23.81 -14.01
N MET A 9 -3.30 24.09 -14.90
CA MET A 9 -2.86 23.15 -15.92
C MET A 9 -1.97 22.08 -15.25
N PRO A 10 -2.01 20.82 -15.73
CA PRO A 10 -1.16 19.75 -15.23
C PRO A 10 0.32 20.08 -15.48
N VAL A 11 1.13 19.85 -14.44
CA VAL A 11 2.59 20.00 -14.47
C VAL A 11 3.16 19.03 -15.51
N PRO A 12 3.98 19.48 -16.47
CA PRO A 12 4.63 18.60 -17.42
C PRO A 12 5.70 17.75 -16.72
N LEU A 13 5.71 16.45 -16.99
CA LEU A 13 6.78 15.54 -16.59
C LEU A 13 8.02 15.78 -17.46
N ASP A 14 9.15 16.08 -16.82
CA ASP A 14 10.42 16.40 -17.47
C ASP A 14 11.04 15.17 -18.17
N PRO A 15 11.64 15.32 -19.38
CA PRO A 15 12.22 14.20 -20.13
C PRO A 15 13.66 13.84 -19.70
N VAL A 16 14.06 14.11 -18.45
CA VAL A 16 15.46 14.00 -17.99
C VAL A 16 15.81 12.60 -17.44
N GLY A 17 14.83 11.72 -17.25
CA GLY A 17 15.02 10.38 -16.68
C GLY A 17 15.69 9.33 -17.61
N PHE A 18 15.80 9.58 -18.91
CA PHE A 18 16.19 8.53 -19.87
C PHE A 18 17.71 8.40 -20.13
N LYS A 19 18.52 9.35 -19.65
CA LYS A 19 20.00 9.31 -19.85
C LYS A 19 20.80 8.81 -18.64
N ILE A 20 20.19 8.71 -17.47
CA ILE A 20 20.87 8.32 -16.22
C ILE A 20 21.03 6.79 -16.10
N THR A 21 20.14 6.02 -16.74
CA THR A 21 20.16 4.55 -16.75
C THR A 21 21.38 3.95 -17.47
N ARG A 22 21.90 4.64 -18.49
CA ARG A 22 23.09 4.16 -19.25
C ARG A 22 24.41 4.45 -18.54
N ILE A 23 24.48 5.52 -17.76
CA ILE A 23 25.70 5.91 -17.02
C ILE A 23 25.83 5.09 -15.73
N LEU A 24 24.73 4.83 -15.01
CA LEU A 24 24.78 3.96 -13.83
C LEU A 24 25.09 2.50 -14.18
N SER A 25 24.61 1.99 -15.32
CA SER A 25 24.96 0.63 -15.76
C SER A 25 26.45 0.49 -16.12
N PHE A 26 27.08 1.55 -16.63
CA PHE A 26 28.52 1.57 -16.93
C PHE A 26 29.38 1.75 -15.68
N ILE A 27 28.97 2.62 -14.74
CA ILE A 27 29.67 2.79 -13.46
C ILE A 27 29.55 1.52 -12.62
N CYS A 28 28.41 0.81 -12.66
CA CYS A 28 28.24 -0.47 -11.99
C CYS A 28 29.17 -1.55 -12.56
N ALA A 29 29.39 -1.59 -13.88
CA ALA A 29 30.31 -2.55 -14.52
C ALA A 29 31.80 -2.25 -14.22
N ILE A 30 32.18 -0.97 -14.15
CA ILE A 30 33.56 -0.55 -13.83
C ILE A 30 33.87 -0.82 -12.35
N ILE A 31 32.92 -0.57 -11.44
CA ILE A 31 33.06 -0.93 -10.03
C ILE A 31 33.07 -2.46 -9.85
N PHE A 32 32.32 -3.22 -10.65
CA PHE A 32 32.35 -4.69 -10.65
C PHE A 32 33.72 -5.25 -11.06
N SER A 33 34.37 -4.66 -12.07
CA SER A 33 35.68 -5.13 -12.55
C SER A 33 36.83 -4.77 -11.61
N SER A 34 36.82 -3.58 -10.97
CA SER A 34 37.89 -3.19 -10.04
C SER A 34 37.78 -3.84 -8.67
N ILE A 35 36.56 -4.19 -8.21
CA ILE A 35 36.39 -4.92 -6.94
C ILE A 35 36.81 -6.39 -7.09
N TYR A 36 36.53 -7.03 -8.24
CA TYR A 36 36.94 -8.43 -8.47
C TYR A 36 38.47 -8.63 -8.46
N THR A 37 39.26 -7.63 -8.88
CA THR A 37 40.73 -7.74 -8.93
C THR A 37 41.42 -7.50 -7.57
N ILE A 38 40.76 -6.88 -6.58
CA ILE A 38 41.38 -6.56 -5.28
C ILE A 38 41.23 -7.69 -4.24
N ILE A 39 40.58 -8.81 -4.59
CA ILE A 39 40.29 -9.92 -3.67
C ILE A 39 41.42 -10.99 -3.63
N GLU A 40 42.41 -10.97 -4.54
CA GLU A 40 43.39 -12.08 -4.66
C GLU A 40 44.60 -12.08 -3.69
N HIS A 41 44.82 -11.04 -2.86
CA HIS A 41 46.05 -10.96 -2.05
C HIS A 41 45.90 -10.71 -0.54
N ARG A 42 44.79 -11.11 0.10
CA ARG A 42 44.76 -11.22 1.58
C ARG A 42 44.36 -12.62 2.05
N PRO A 43 45.24 -13.36 2.76
CA PRO A 43 44.93 -14.65 3.37
C PRO A 43 44.00 -14.50 4.62
N PRO A 44 43.33 -15.58 5.05
CA PRO A 44 41.98 -15.59 5.68
C PRO A 44 41.96 -15.41 7.22
N PRO A 45 40.82 -15.02 7.85
CA PRO A 45 39.77 -15.99 8.24
C PRO A 45 38.33 -15.41 8.16
N PHE A 46 37.84 -15.03 6.99
CA PHE A 46 36.40 -14.74 6.85
C PHE A 46 35.83 -15.49 5.64
N LYS A 47 34.76 -16.23 5.93
CA LYS A 47 34.08 -17.17 5.05
C LYS A 47 33.64 -16.47 3.76
N ARG A 48 33.81 -17.21 2.65
CA ARG A 48 33.44 -16.88 1.27
C ARG A 48 32.07 -16.20 1.23
N ILE A 49 32.03 -14.96 0.77
CA ILE A 49 30.81 -14.34 0.26
C ILE A 49 30.51 -15.05 -1.06
N CYS A 50 29.44 -15.83 -1.08
CA CYS A 50 29.05 -16.61 -2.23
C CYS A 50 28.39 -15.68 -3.25
N ILE A 51 28.54 -15.95 -4.55
CA ILE A 51 27.77 -15.30 -5.63
C ILE A 51 26.24 -15.34 -5.38
N LEU A 52 25.77 -16.28 -4.54
CA LEU A 52 24.39 -16.30 -4.03
C LEU A 52 23.99 -15.06 -3.23
N ASP A 53 24.90 -14.45 -2.46
CA ASP A 53 24.61 -13.27 -1.64
C ASP A 53 24.30 -12.04 -2.53
N LEU A 54 24.88 -11.97 -3.74
CA LEU A 54 24.56 -10.94 -4.73
C LEU A 54 23.26 -11.20 -5.50
N ILE A 55 22.87 -12.47 -5.69
CA ILE A 55 21.58 -12.82 -6.31
C ILE A 55 20.43 -12.41 -5.38
N MET A 56 20.60 -12.59 -4.06
CA MET A 56 19.59 -12.17 -3.08
C MET A 56 19.31 -10.67 -3.08
N VAL A 57 20.31 -9.82 -3.32
CA VAL A 57 20.10 -8.36 -3.41
C VAL A 57 19.37 -7.97 -4.70
N LYS A 58 19.52 -8.73 -5.78
CA LYS A 58 18.85 -8.48 -7.06
C LYS A 58 17.36 -8.85 -7.02
N ASP A 59 17.03 -9.97 -6.36
CA ASP A 59 15.66 -10.38 -6.02
C ASP A 59 14.93 -9.39 -5.08
N GLU A 60 15.69 -8.67 -4.26
CA GLU A 60 15.18 -7.63 -3.37
C GLU A 60 14.95 -6.31 -4.13
N TYR A 61 15.84 -5.97 -5.08
CA TYR A 61 15.68 -4.81 -5.98
C TYR A 61 14.56 -4.98 -7.03
N ASP A 62 14.39 -6.17 -7.63
CA ASP A 62 13.27 -6.43 -8.57
C ASP A 62 11.91 -6.40 -7.86
N ARG A 63 11.87 -6.79 -6.57
CA ARG A 63 10.70 -6.58 -5.68
C ARG A 63 10.43 -5.11 -5.37
N ILE A 64 11.46 -4.27 -5.33
CA ILE A 64 11.33 -2.83 -5.06
C ILE A 64 10.89 -2.08 -6.33
N MET A 65 11.24 -2.54 -7.54
CA MET A 65 10.92 -1.88 -8.82
C MET A 65 9.64 -2.37 -9.52
N ALA A 66 9.16 -3.59 -9.25
CA ALA A 66 7.82 -4.03 -9.71
C ALA A 66 6.65 -3.30 -9.00
N ILE A 67 6.97 -2.38 -8.07
CA ILE A 67 6.05 -1.50 -7.35
C ILE A 67 5.68 -0.27 -8.20
N GLU A 68 6.10 -0.19 -9.47
CA GLU A 68 5.52 0.70 -10.48
C GLU A 68 4.06 0.30 -10.82
N ALA A 69 3.21 0.45 -9.80
CA ALA A 69 1.78 0.72 -9.84
C ALA A 69 0.90 -0.20 -10.69
N ASP A 70 0.80 -1.48 -10.31
CA ASP A 70 -0.44 -2.23 -10.54
C ASP A 70 -1.57 -1.51 -9.79
N THR A 71 -2.23 -0.61 -10.52
CA THR A 71 -3.45 0.05 -10.08
C THR A 71 -4.60 -0.86 -10.46
N ILE A 72 -5.30 -1.36 -9.45
CA ILE A 72 -6.40 -2.30 -9.62
C ILE A 72 -7.69 -1.67 -9.10
N GLU A 73 -8.78 -1.95 -9.80
CA GLU A 73 -10.12 -1.59 -9.35
C GLU A 73 -10.67 -2.74 -8.52
N ILE A 74 -11.13 -2.41 -7.31
CA ILE A 74 -11.70 -3.40 -6.40
C ILE A 74 -12.98 -2.87 -5.77
N THR A 75 -13.93 -3.79 -5.56
CA THR A 75 -15.13 -3.54 -4.76
C THR A 75 -14.87 -3.94 -3.32
N ILE A 76 -15.17 -3.05 -2.38
CA ILE A 76 -14.99 -3.32 -0.96
C ILE A 76 -16.18 -4.13 -0.44
N THR A 77 -15.87 -5.33 0.05
CA THR A 77 -16.86 -6.32 0.51
C THR A 77 -16.99 -6.40 2.03
N GLY A 78 -16.01 -5.87 2.76
CA GLY A 78 -15.98 -5.91 4.22
C GLY A 78 -15.07 -4.83 4.79
N LEU A 79 -15.09 -4.72 6.12
CA LEU A 79 -14.21 -3.85 6.88
C LEU A 79 -13.31 -4.71 7.78
N GLY A 80 -12.04 -4.33 7.88
CA GLY A 80 -11.05 -4.95 8.74
C GLY A 80 -11.18 -4.49 10.19
N HIS A 81 -10.17 -4.82 11.00
CA HIS A 81 -10.20 -4.55 12.43
C HIS A 81 -10.20 -3.04 12.69
N GLU A 82 -9.30 -2.32 12.04
CA GLU A 82 -9.11 -0.88 12.24
C GLU A 82 -10.05 -0.01 11.38
N GLY A 83 -11.05 -0.62 10.73
CA GLY A 83 -11.95 0.08 9.80
C GLY A 83 -11.36 0.29 8.41
N GLU A 84 -10.30 -0.42 8.07
CA GLU A 84 -9.77 -0.51 6.71
C GLU A 84 -10.73 -1.29 5.80
N GLY A 85 -10.87 -0.88 4.54
CA GLY A 85 -11.65 -1.60 3.55
C GLY A 85 -10.97 -2.91 3.15
N VAL A 86 -11.76 -3.97 3.04
CA VAL A 86 -11.30 -5.29 2.61
C VAL A 86 -11.97 -5.66 1.29
N GLY A 87 -11.15 -5.74 0.25
CA GLY A 87 -11.51 -6.27 -1.06
C GLY A 87 -10.91 -7.66 -1.28
N ARG A 88 -11.53 -8.44 -2.17
CA ARG A 88 -10.98 -9.72 -2.63
C ARG A 88 -10.80 -9.66 -4.14
N THR A 89 -9.65 -10.10 -4.62
CA THR A 89 -9.34 -10.16 -6.05
C THR A 89 -8.68 -11.49 -6.34
N ALA A 90 -9.23 -12.25 -7.29
CA ALA A 90 -8.87 -13.64 -7.59
C ALA A 90 -8.85 -14.52 -6.33
N ASP A 91 -7.70 -14.61 -5.65
CA ASP A 91 -7.48 -15.43 -4.45
C ASP A 91 -6.77 -14.68 -3.30
N ILE A 92 -6.62 -13.35 -3.42
CA ILE A 92 -5.85 -12.56 -2.46
C ILE A 92 -6.76 -11.50 -1.81
N VAL A 93 -6.57 -11.32 -0.50
CA VAL A 93 -7.24 -10.27 0.27
C VAL A 93 -6.43 -8.98 0.17
N VAL A 94 -7.09 -7.90 -0.24
CA VAL A 94 -6.48 -6.57 -0.35
C VAL A 94 -7.02 -5.68 0.76
N PHE A 95 -6.12 -5.15 1.57
CA PHE A 95 -6.43 -4.18 2.63
C PHE A 95 -6.19 -2.77 2.11
N VAL A 96 -7.21 -1.92 2.23
CA VAL A 96 -7.24 -0.56 1.72
C VAL A 96 -7.66 0.40 2.85
N PRO A 97 -6.72 1.14 3.45
CA PRO A 97 -7.06 2.09 4.51
C PRO A 97 -7.91 3.25 3.93
N GLY A 98 -8.98 3.62 4.65
CA GLY A 98 -9.87 4.73 4.27
C GLY A 98 -10.94 4.39 3.22
N ALA A 99 -11.03 3.14 2.77
CA ALA A 99 -12.12 2.66 1.92
C ALA A 99 -13.27 2.10 2.78
N LEU A 100 -14.51 2.39 2.39
CA LEU A 100 -15.71 1.99 3.11
C LEU A 100 -16.41 0.81 2.44
N LEU A 101 -17.36 0.21 3.15
CA LEU A 101 -18.17 -0.89 2.62
C LEU A 101 -18.97 -0.43 1.39
N SER A 102 -19.07 -1.32 0.39
CA SER A 102 -19.81 -1.10 -0.85
C SER A 102 -19.24 -0.03 -1.78
N GLU A 103 -17.98 0.37 -1.58
CA GLU A 103 -17.29 1.29 -2.48
C GLU A 103 -16.58 0.57 -3.62
N GLU A 104 -16.53 1.23 -4.77
CA GLU A 104 -15.64 0.87 -5.86
C GLU A 104 -14.47 1.85 -5.88
N VAL A 105 -13.27 1.31 -5.71
CA VAL A 105 -12.06 2.10 -5.53
C VAL A 105 -10.94 1.59 -6.43
N SER A 106 -10.18 2.54 -6.97
CA SER A 106 -8.93 2.28 -7.66
C SER A 106 -7.80 2.39 -6.66
N VAL A 107 -7.02 1.32 -6.53
CA VAL A 107 -6.00 1.18 -5.48
C VAL A 107 -4.66 0.77 -6.05
N ARG A 108 -3.58 1.29 -5.47
CA ARG A 108 -2.21 0.97 -5.85
C ARG A 108 -1.62 0.03 -4.82
N ILE A 109 -1.15 -1.14 -5.26
CA ILE A 109 -0.54 -2.11 -4.35
C ILE A 109 0.83 -1.60 -3.88
N ILE A 110 1.01 -1.47 -2.56
CA ILE A 110 2.27 -1.03 -1.94
C ILE A 110 3.08 -2.24 -1.47
N GLU A 111 2.40 -3.27 -0.93
CA GLU A 111 3.05 -4.44 -0.36
C GLU A 111 2.28 -5.70 -0.76
N ARG A 112 2.95 -6.68 -1.36
CA ARG A 112 2.40 -8.02 -1.63
C ARG A 112 3.00 -9.04 -0.67
N LYS A 113 2.16 -9.77 0.06
CA LYS A 113 2.54 -10.96 0.82
C LYS A 113 1.88 -12.20 0.23
N LYS A 114 2.28 -13.37 0.71
CA LYS A 114 1.75 -14.67 0.24
C LYS A 114 0.23 -14.82 0.41
N SER A 115 -0.36 -14.16 1.41
CA SER A 115 -1.79 -14.34 1.76
C SER A 115 -2.62 -13.07 1.69
N PHE A 116 -1.97 -11.90 1.66
CA PHE A 116 -2.67 -10.61 1.59
C PHE A 116 -1.80 -9.54 0.94
N CYS A 117 -2.44 -8.52 0.40
CA CYS A 117 -1.80 -7.33 -0.12
C CYS A 117 -2.26 -6.10 0.66
N ARG A 118 -1.38 -5.11 0.81
CA ARG A 118 -1.74 -3.77 1.26
C ARG A 118 -1.69 -2.83 0.07
N ALA A 119 -2.73 -2.03 -0.08
CA ALA A 119 -2.84 -1.07 -1.15
C ALA A 119 -3.20 0.31 -0.60
N GLU A 120 -2.77 1.35 -1.31
CA GLU A 120 -3.15 2.73 -1.08
C GLU A 120 -4.36 3.08 -1.94
N LEU A 121 -5.30 3.83 -1.35
CA LEU A 121 -6.43 4.38 -2.08
C LEU A 121 -5.93 5.48 -3.04
N VAL A 122 -6.07 5.26 -4.35
CA VAL A 122 -5.72 6.27 -5.37
C VAL A 122 -6.93 7.12 -5.71
N GLN A 123 -8.06 6.48 -6.01
CA GLN A 123 -9.28 7.15 -6.42
C GLN A 123 -10.51 6.36 -5.97
N ILE A 124 -11.57 7.08 -5.60
CA ILE A 124 -12.89 6.51 -5.36
C ILE A 124 -13.70 6.69 -6.64
N ILE A 125 -14.12 5.57 -7.24
CA ILE A 125 -14.92 5.54 -8.48
C ILE A 125 -16.39 5.71 -8.11
N SER A 126 -16.84 4.93 -7.12
CA SER A 126 -18.20 4.97 -6.59
C SER A 126 -18.15 5.08 -5.08
N PRO A 127 -18.48 6.25 -4.50
CA PRO A 127 -18.48 6.45 -3.06
C PRO A 127 -19.69 5.77 -2.41
N SER A 128 -19.50 5.29 -1.19
CA SER A 128 -20.57 4.68 -0.39
C SER A 128 -21.55 5.76 0.08
N PRO A 129 -22.86 5.47 0.21
CA PRO A 129 -23.81 6.40 0.80
C PRO A 129 -23.45 6.81 2.23
N ASP A 130 -22.70 5.97 2.96
CA ASP A 130 -22.30 6.22 4.34
C ASP A 130 -21.04 7.09 4.44
N ARG A 131 -20.45 7.54 3.32
CA ARG A 131 -19.24 8.37 3.32
C ARG A 131 -19.57 9.81 3.71
N ILE A 132 -18.90 10.32 4.73
CA ILE A 132 -19.02 11.72 5.16
C ILE A 132 -17.65 12.42 5.13
N THR A 133 -17.66 13.75 5.02
CA THR A 133 -16.44 14.54 5.20
C THR A 133 -16.10 14.59 6.69
N PRO A 134 -14.89 14.18 7.10
CA PRO A 134 -14.51 14.18 8.51
C PRO A 134 -14.47 15.60 9.07
N ALA A 135 -15.03 15.80 10.27
CA ALA A 135 -15.07 17.11 10.92
C ALA A 135 -13.68 17.59 11.38
N CYS A 136 -12.74 16.67 11.64
CA CYS A 136 -11.40 17.02 12.09
C CYS A 136 -10.47 17.31 10.91
N ARG A 137 -9.89 18.52 10.89
CA ARG A 137 -8.87 18.93 9.90
C ARG A 137 -7.58 18.10 9.89
N TYR A 138 -7.33 17.33 10.96
CA TYR A 138 -6.13 16.50 11.12
C TYR A 138 -6.39 15.01 10.86
N PHE A 139 -7.60 14.66 10.42
CA PHE A 139 -7.96 13.28 10.08
C PHE A 139 -6.96 12.71 9.05
N GLY A 140 -6.52 11.47 9.28
CA GLY A 140 -5.46 10.80 8.49
C GLY A 140 -4.01 11.14 8.88
N LYS A 141 -3.77 12.21 9.66
CA LYS A 141 -2.41 12.59 10.12
C LYS A 141 -2.19 12.34 11.61
N CYS A 142 -3.18 12.62 12.45
CA CYS A 142 -3.02 12.54 13.91
C CYS A 142 -3.09 11.12 14.47
N GLY A 143 -3.64 10.15 13.72
CA GLY A 143 -3.80 8.76 14.17
C GLY A 143 -4.78 8.55 15.33
N GLY A 144 -5.47 9.59 15.81
CA GLY A 144 -6.40 9.49 16.94
C GLY A 144 -7.81 9.05 16.56
N CYS A 145 -8.16 9.11 15.27
CA CYS A 145 -9.48 8.75 14.78
C CYS A 145 -9.39 8.10 13.40
N ASP A 146 -9.87 6.87 13.27
CA ASP A 146 -9.85 6.13 11.99
C ASP A 146 -11.20 6.20 11.26
N LEU A 147 -12.32 6.27 11.99
CA LEU A 147 -13.67 6.09 11.43
C LEU A 147 -14.41 7.40 11.09
N GLN A 148 -13.82 8.58 11.25
CA GLN A 148 -14.55 9.86 11.04
C GLN A 148 -15.03 10.09 9.60
N HIS A 149 -14.52 9.33 8.64
CA HIS A 149 -14.94 9.36 7.24
C HIS A 149 -16.24 8.57 6.96
N MET A 150 -16.78 7.90 7.99
CA MET A 150 -18.00 7.08 7.95
C MET A 150 -19.12 7.75 8.76
N GLU A 151 -20.37 7.67 8.30
CA GLU A 151 -21.53 8.15 9.04
C GLU A 151 -21.67 7.46 10.40
N TYR A 152 -22.12 8.18 11.43
CA TYR A 152 -22.26 7.65 12.78
C TYR A 152 -23.10 6.37 12.88
N LYS A 153 -24.18 6.26 12.10
CA LYS A 153 -25.02 5.05 12.06
C LYS A 153 -24.24 3.84 11.55
N ALA A 154 -23.46 4.01 10.49
CA ALA A 154 -22.58 2.97 9.96
C ALA A 154 -21.44 2.63 10.94
N GLN A 155 -20.90 3.61 11.67
CA GLN A 155 -19.90 3.36 12.73
C GLN A 155 -20.45 2.47 13.86
N LEU A 156 -21.69 2.72 14.29
CA LEU A 156 -22.34 1.87 15.30
C LEU A 156 -22.52 0.45 14.78
N ASN A 157 -23.02 0.30 13.55
CA ASN A 157 -23.19 -1.01 12.92
C ASN A 157 -21.85 -1.76 12.82
N PHE A 158 -20.78 -1.08 12.41
CA PHE A 158 -19.44 -1.64 12.35
C PHE A 158 -18.96 -2.14 13.73
N LYS A 159 -19.10 -1.32 14.78
CA LYS A 159 -18.72 -1.70 16.14
C LYS A 159 -19.54 -2.89 16.65
N THR A 160 -20.84 -2.89 16.42
CA THR A 160 -21.73 -4.00 16.80
C THR A 160 -21.33 -5.28 16.07
N GLN A 161 -21.11 -5.23 14.75
CA GLN A 161 -20.67 -6.38 13.97
C GLN A 161 -19.32 -6.91 14.45
N ARG A 162 -18.38 -6.02 14.80
CA ARG A 162 -17.09 -6.41 15.34
C ARG A 162 -17.21 -7.18 16.67
N VAL A 163 -18.11 -6.76 17.55
CA VAL A 163 -18.38 -7.48 18.81
C VAL A 163 -19.08 -8.81 18.51
N LYS A 164 -20.06 -8.84 17.60
CA LYS A 164 -20.72 -10.08 17.15
C LYS A 164 -19.72 -11.10 16.60
N ASP A 165 -18.79 -10.64 15.77
CA ASP A 165 -17.72 -11.47 15.21
C ASP A 165 -16.80 -12.03 16.29
N ALA A 166 -16.43 -11.22 17.30
CA ALA A 166 -15.62 -11.67 18.42
C ALA A 166 -16.36 -12.71 19.28
N VAL A 167 -17.63 -12.45 19.61
CA VAL A 167 -18.51 -13.35 20.36
C VAL A 167 -18.66 -14.69 19.65
N ARG A 168 -18.90 -14.67 18.34
CA ARG A 168 -19.03 -15.88 17.53
C ARG A 168 -17.73 -16.66 17.40
N ARG A 169 -16.60 -15.99 17.10
CA ARG A 169 -15.32 -16.66 16.79
C ARG A 169 -14.56 -17.09 18.04
N ILE A 170 -14.51 -16.22 19.05
CA ILE A 170 -13.75 -16.45 20.28
C ILE A 170 -14.64 -17.12 21.32
N GLY A 171 -15.82 -16.55 21.57
CA GLY A 171 -16.77 -17.04 22.57
C GLY A 171 -17.53 -18.31 22.15
N ARG A 172 -17.58 -18.61 20.85
CA ARG A 172 -18.35 -19.75 20.27
C ARG A 172 -19.83 -19.76 20.71
N VAL A 173 -20.36 -18.59 20.96
CA VAL A 173 -21.75 -18.35 21.38
C VAL A 173 -22.50 -17.61 20.28
N ASP A 174 -23.83 -17.58 20.40
CA ASP A 174 -24.71 -16.94 19.44
C ASP A 174 -24.42 -15.42 19.35
N PRO A 175 -24.10 -14.87 18.16
CA PRO A 175 -23.88 -13.44 17.98
C PRO A 175 -25.12 -12.57 18.27
N ASP A 176 -26.33 -13.11 18.26
CA ASP A 176 -27.56 -12.34 18.52
C ASP A 176 -27.75 -11.96 19.99
N LEU A 177 -26.83 -12.40 20.86
CA LEU A 177 -26.69 -11.87 22.22
C LEU A 177 -26.36 -10.38 22.24
N VAL A 178 -25.64 -9.89 21.22
CA VAL A 178 -25.23 -8.49 21.09
C VAL A 178 -26.35 -7.72 20.37
N ARG A 179 -26.97 -6.77 21.07
CA ARG A 179 -28.07 -5.94 20.55
C ARG A 179 -27.56 -4.61 19.99
#